data_AF-A0A961GDP7-F1
#
_entry.id   AF-A0A961GDP7-F1
#
_cell.length_a   1.000
_cell.length_b   1.000
_cell.length_c   1.000
_cell.angle_alpha   90.00
_cell.angle_beta   90.00
_cell.angle_gamma   90.00
#
_symmetry.space_group_name_H-M   'P 1'
#
loop_
_entity.id
_entity.type
_entity.pdbx_description
1 polymer ?
#
loop_
_entity_poly.entity_id
_entity_poly.type
_entity_poly.pdbx_seq_one_letter_code
_entity_poly.pdbx_strand_id
1 'polypeptide(L)'
;MTLDLRADCSRCAGLCCVALPYQRSADFPESKPAGRPCRHLGAGAAPYACGIHDRLAADGWRGCVAFDCAGAGPHTVQVSYGGRGWDAAGSRAAPELPDAGAAFAAEQFATFRALLPIFELAWYVAQARTLTAPDGRAPDAGLAAELAHAAD
;
A
#
# COMPACT_ATOMS: atom_id res chain seq x y z
N MET A 1 -12.07 -7.93 -14.82
CA MET A 1 -11.26 -8.72 -13.85
C MET A 1 -11.36 -7.99 -12.53
N THR A 2 -12.07 -8.51 -11.54
CA THR A 2 -12.39 -7.73 -10.33
C THR A 2 -11.14 -7.55 -9.47
N LEU A 3 -10.76 -6.30 -9.19
CA LEU A 3 -9.68 -5.96 -8.27
C LEU A 3 -10.10 -6.34 -6.83
N ASP A 4 -9.19 -6.97 -6.09
CA ASP A 4 -9.35 -7.13 -4.64
C ASP A 4 -8.90 -5.84 -3.96
N LEU A 5 -9.87 -5.05 -3.51
CA LEU A 5 -9.66 -3.71 -2.93
C LEU A 5 -9.37 -3.74 -1.42
N ARG A 6 -9.08 -4.93 -0.88
CA ARG A 6 -8.71 -5.11 0.53
C ARG A 6 -7.21 -5.25 0.67
N ALA A 7 -6.60 -4.45 1.55
CA ALA A 7 -5.21 -4.69 1.93
C ALA A 7 -5.08 -6.00 2.72
N ASP A 8 -4.21 -6.87 2.22
CA ASP A 8 -3.72 -8.07 2.91
C ASP A 8 -2.19 -8.01 3.02
N CYS A 9 -1.71 -7.47 4.15
CA CYS A 9 -0.29 -7.35 4.42
C CYS A 9 0.43 -8.71 4.49
N SER A 10 -0.27 -9.80 4.80
CA SER A 10 0.33 -11.15 4.90
C SER A 10 0.76 -11.70 3.54
N ARG A 11 0.19 -11.15 2.45
CA ARG A 11 0.51 -11.46 1.06
C ARG A 11 1.37 -10.40 0.39
N CYS A 12 1.90 -9.45 1.15
CA CYS A 12 2.74 -8.35 0.65
C CYS A 12 4.19 -8.51 1.14
N ALA A 13 5.10 -7.74 0.53
CA ALA A 13 6.50 -7.62 0.92
C ALA A 13 6.75 -6.33 1.73
N GLY A 14 5.74 -5.84 2.47
CA GLY A 14 5.83 -4.61 3.27
C GLY A 14 6.07 -3.34 2.45
N LEU A 15 5.55 -3.28 1.21
CA LEU A 15 5.86 -2.23 0.24
C LEU A 15 5.56 -0.82 0.75
N CYS A 16 4.46 -0.60 1.47
CA CYS A 16 4.16 0.69 2.08
C CYS A 16 5.22 1.15 3.11
N CYS A 17 5.87 0.22 3.80
CA CYS A 17 6.90 0.52 4.80
C CYS A 17 8.28 0.81 4.20
N VAL A 18 8.55 0.42 2.96
CA VAL A 18 9.85 0.59 2.29
C VAL A 18 9.78 1.59 1.13
N ALA A 19 8.81 1.43 0.22
CA ALA A 19 8.72 2.18 -1.03
C ALA A 19 8.30 3.64 -0.83
N LEU A 20 7.53 3.93 0.23
CA LEU A 20 7.01 5.28 0.49
C LEU A 20 7.91 6.08 1.44
N PRO A 21 8.06 7.39 1.22
CA PRO A 21 8.68 8.28 2.20
C PRO A 21 7.69 8.65 3.30
N TYR A 22 8.21 9.13 4.42
CA TYR A 22 7.45 9.92 5.38
C TYR A 22 8.35 10.99 6.00
N GLN A 23 7.75 12.08 6.45
CA GLN A 23 8.48 13.19 7.09
C GLN A 23 7.99 13.35 8.53
N ARG A 24 8.91 13.71 9.43
CA ARG A 24 8.59 14.04 10.82
C ARG A 24 7.49 15.08 10.85
N SER A 25 6.37 14.74 11.49
CA SER A 25 5.17 15.55 11.59
C SER A 25 4.34 15.11 12.81
N ALA A 26 3.11 15.60 12.94
CA ALA A 26 2.16 15.09 13.93
C ALA A 26 1.77 13.60 13.69
N ASP A 27 2.00 13.11 12.46
CA ASP A 27 1.62 11.76 12.02
C ASP A 27 2.78 10.76 12.07
N PHE A 28 4.01 11.26 12.06
CA PHE A 28 5.23 10.45 12.05
C PHE A 28 6.28 10.98 13.03
N PRO A 29 6.78 10.14 13.96
CA PRO A 29 7.80 10.55 14.94
C PRO A 29 9.16 10.88 14.33
N GLU A 30 9.44 10.47 13.10
CA GLU A 30 10.71 10.65 12.39
C GLU A 30 10.51 10.72 10.86
N SER A 31 11.56 11.10 10.13
CA SER A 31 11.57 11.09 8.66
C SER A 31 12.30 9.86 8.12
N LYS A 32 11.88 9.40 6.93
CA LYS A 32 12.55 8.37 6.15
C LYS A 32 12.38 8.62 4.65
N PRO A 33 13.44 8.50 3.83
CA PRO A 33 13.30 8.57 2.39
C PRO A 33 12.52 7.36 1.82
N ALA A 34 12.02 7.51 0.60
CA ALA A 34 11.47 6.39 -0.18
C ALA A 34 12.57 5.36 -0.48
N GLY A 35 12.22 4.08 -0.55
CA GLY A 35 13.13 2.97 -0.84
C GLY A 35 13.97 2.49 0.35
N ARG A 36 14.03 3.24 1.45
CA ARG A 36 14.64 2.77 2.71
C ARG A 36 13.60 2.02 3.54
N PRO A 37 13.90 0.84 4.10
CA PRO A 37 12.98 0.14 5.01
C PRO A 37 12.69 0.96 6.27
N CYS A 38 11.43 0.96 6.71
CA CYS A 38 11.08 1.41 8.05
C CYS A 38 11.83 0.57 9.09
N ARG A 39 12.33 1.19 10.16
CA ARG A 39 13.06 0.49 11.23
C ARG A 39 12.24 -0.61 11.93
N HIS A 40 10.91 -0.55 11.82
CA HIS A 40 9.99 -1.52 12.40
C HIS A 40 9.61 -2.65 11.42
N LEU A 41 10.05 -2.59 10.16
CA LEU A 41 9.74 -3.60 9.14
C LEU A 41 10.54 -4.89 9.36
N GLY A 42 9.86 -6.03 9.40
CA GLY A 42 10.46 -7.35 9.60
C GLY A 42 10.86 -7.65 11.05
N ALA A 43 10.55 -6.75 11.99
CA ALA A 43 10.78 -6.94 13.42
C ALA A 43 9.64 -7.71 14.14
N GLY A 44 8.62 -8.15 13.40
CA GLY A 44 7.44 -8.85 13.93
C GLY A 44 7.45 -10.36 13.70
N ALA A 45 6.26 -10.97 13.74
CA ALA A 45 6.08 -12.43 13.67
C ALA A 45 6.32 -13.06 12.28
N ALA A 46 6.43 -12.25 11.23
CA ALA A 46 6.63 -12.71 9.85
C ALA A 46 7.59 -11.79 9.08
N PRO A 47 8.22 -12.28 7.99
CA PRO A 47 8.95 -11.43 7.06
C PRO A 47 8.05 -10.27 6.62
N TYR A 48 8.61 -9.05 6.64
CA TYR A 48 7.89 -7.81 6.28
C TYR A 48 6.73 -7.41 7.19
N ALA A 49 6.49 -8.09 8.32
CA ALA A 49 5.53 -7.61 9.31
C ALA A 49 6.08 -6.38 10.05
N CYS A 50 5.21 -5.42 10.35
CA CYS A 50 5.56 -4.32 11.25
C CYS A 50 5.64 -4.85 12.69
N GLY A 51 6.80 -4.74 13.33
CA GLY A 51 7.02 -5.23 14.70
C GLY A 51 6.34 -4.43 15.80
N ILE A 52 5.64 -3.34 15.44
CA ILE A 52 4.94 -2.47 16.38
C ILE A 52 3.48 -2.21 15.96
N HIS A 53 2.94 -3.04 15.07
CA HIS A 53 1.64 -2.76 14.42
C HIS A 53 0.51 -2.54 15.43
N ASP A 54 0.50 -3.33 16.50
CA ASP A 54 -0.43 -3.29 17.62
C ASP A 54 -0.32 -2.02 18.49
N ARG A 55 0.80 -1.30 18.40
CA ARG A 55 1.08 -0.09 19.18
C ARG A 55 1.36 1.16 18.35
N LEU A 56 1.15 1.14 17.03
CA LEU A 56 1.39 2.29 16.14
C LEU A 56 0.73 3.58 16.67
N ALA A 57 -0.54 3.50 17.10
CA ALA A 57 -1.26 4.65 17.63
C ALA A 57 -0.64 5.19 18.93
N ALA A 58 -0.26 4.30 19.85
CA ALA A 58 0.37 4.66 21.12
C ALA A 58 1.77 5.25 20.93
N ASP A 59 2.52 4.73 19.95
CA ASP A 59 3.90 5.13 19.64
C ASP A 59 3.97 6.35 18.67
N GLY A 60 2.82 6.96 18.33
CA GLY A 60 2.75 8.20 17.55
C GLY A 60 2.80 8.04 16.02
N TRP A 61 2.60 6.84 15.49
CA TRP A 61 2.60 6.52 14.06
C TRP A 61 1.21 6.65 13.42
N ARG A 62 0.53 7.79 13.63
CA ARG A 62 -0.85 8.01 13.16
C ARG A 62 -0.97 7.90 11.63
N GLY A 63 0.06 8.33 10.90
CA GLY A 63 0.09 8.21 9.46
C GLY A 63 0.07 6.75 8.99
N CYS A 64 0.71 5.83 9.72
CA CYS A 64 0.60 4.39 9.43
C CYS A 64 -0.77 3.80 9.80
N VAL A 65 -1.46 4.36 10.79
CA VAL A 65 -2.81 3.92 11.21
C VAL A 65 -3.87 4.35 10.19
N ALA A 66 -3.75 5.57 9.67
CA ALA A 66 -4.70 6.13 8.72
C ALA A 66 -4.48 5.63 7.27
N PHE A 67 -3.29 5.14 6.96
CA PHE A 67 -2.93 4.71 5.61
C PHE A 67 -3.47 3.32 5.29
N ASP A 68 -4.21 3.21 4.18
CA ASP A 68 -4.55 1.95 3.53
C ASP A 68 -4.07 2.00 2.07
N CYS A 69 -3.49 0.91 1.57
CA CYS A 69 -3.09 0.79 0.17
C CYS A 69 -4.20 0.22 -0.73
N ALA A 70 -5.38 -0.07 -0.17
CA ALA A 70 -6.55 -0.61 -0.86
C ALA A 70 -6.25 -1.87 -1.69
N GLY A 71 -5.29 -2.71 -1.27
CA GLY A 71 -4.89 -3.92 -2.00
C GLY A 71 -3.75 -3.74 -3.02
N ALA A 72 -3.26 -2.51 -3.26
CA ALA A 72 -2.17 -2.26 -4.21
C ALA A 72 -0.88 -3.03 -3.88
N GLY A 73 -0.54 -3.13 -2.59
CA GLY A 73 0.64 -3.85 -2.11
C GLY A 73 0.63 -5.35 -2.45
N PRO A 74 -0.34 -6.13 -1.94
CA PRO A 74 -0.43 -7.55 -2.28
C PRO A 74 -0.65 -7.78 -3.78
N HIS A 75 -1.38 -6.92 -4.49
CA HIS A 75 -1.49 -7.04 -5.95
C HIS A 75 -0.12 -6.91 -6.64
N THR A 76 0.66 -5.88 -6.28
CA THR A 76 2.00 -5.69 -6.83
C THR A 76 2.84 -6.96 -6.64
N VAL A 77 2.92 -7.48 -5.42
CA VAL A 77 3.77 -8.64 -5.12
C VAL A 77 3.26 -9.91 -5.79
N GLN A 78 1.97 -10.23 -5.62
CA GLN A 78 1.41 -11.52 -6.01
C GLN A 78 1.11 -11.59 -7.50
N VAL A 79 0.55 -10.53 -8.08
CA VAL A 79 0.09 -10.51 -9.47
C VAL A 79 1.18 -10.00 -10.40
N SER A 80 1.78 -8.84 -10.11
CA SER A 80 2.79 -8.25 -11.00
C SER A 80 4.14 -8.96 -10.93
N TYR A 81 4.53 -9.47 -9.75
CA TYR A 81 5.85 -10.05 -9.50
C TYR A 81 5.83 -11.54 -9.11
N GLY A 82 4.69 -12.23 -9.21
CA GLY A 82 4.58 -13.67 -8.99
C GLY A 82 4.99 -14.12 -7.57
N GLY A 83 4.66 -13.32 -6.57
CA GLY A 83 4.94 -13.59 -5.16
C GLY A 83 6.33 -13.15 -4.69
N ARG A 84 7.19 -12.61 -5.58
CA ARG A 84 8.55 -12.19 -5.21
C ARG A 84 8.56 -10.82 -4.56
N GLY A 85 9.11 -10.73 -3.36
CA GLY A 85 9.38 -9.46 -2.67
C GLY A 85 10.62 -8.74 -3.22
N TRP A 86 10.74 -7.46 -2.91
CA TRP A 86 11.83 -6.57 -3.36
C TRP A 86 13.22 -7.06 -2.95
N ASP A 87 13.33 -7.87 -1.89
CA ASP A 87 14.57 -8.47 -1.40
C ASP A 87 14.88 -9.85 -2.01
N ALA A 88 14.08 -10.35 -2.96
CA ALA A 88 14.25 -11.66 -3.58
C ALA A 88 15.61 -11.84 -4.31
N ALA A 89 16.28 -10.73 -4.66
CA ALA A 89 17.63 -10.71 -5.21
C ALA A 89 18.73 -10.58 -4.13
N GLY A 90 18.40 -10.80 -2.84
CA GLY A 90 19.30 -10.69 -1.70
C GLY A 90 19.34 -9.29 -1.06
N SER A 91 18.46 -8.37 -1.45
CA SER A 91 18.51 -6.97 -1.02
C SER A 91 17.60 -6.68 0.18
N ARG A 92 18.03 -6.97 1.42
CA ARG A 92 17.42 -6.34 2.60
C ARG A 92 18.12 -5.02 2.86
N ALA A 93 17.52 -3.93 2.41
CA ALA A 93 18.20 -2.66 2.18
C ALA A 93 18.93 -2.07 3.42
N ALA A 94 20.24 -1.91 3.25
CA ALA A 94 21.12 -0.82 3.70
C ALA A 94 21.96 -0.40 2.45
N PRO A 95 22.61 0.78 2.41
CA PRO A 95 22.87 1.56 1.16
C PRO A 95 23.87 0.99 0.13
N GLU A 96 24.28 -0.28 0.23
CA GLU A 96 25.31 -0.88 -0.62
C GLU A 96 24.79 -2.21 -1.19
N LEU A 97 23.92 -2.14 -2.20
CA LEU A 97 23.48 -3.29 -2.97
C LEU A 97 24.30 -3.41 -4.25
N PRO A 98 24.66 -4.63 -4.71
CA PRO A 98 25.12 -4.83 -6.08
C PRO A 98 24.00 -4.49 -7.08
N ASP A 99 24.39 -3.89 -8.21
CA ASP A 99 23.52 -3.15 -9.15
C ASP A 99 22.21 -3.85 -9.52
N ALA A 100 22.21 -5.17 -9.71
CA ALA A 100 21.03 -5.94 -10.13
C ALA A 100 19.95 -6.04 -9.04
N GLY A 101 20.34 -6.20 -7.76
CA GLY A 101 19.38 -6.30 -6.64
C GLY A 101 18.73 -4.96 -6.31
N ALA A 102 19.46 -3.86 -6.53
CA ALA A 102 18.93 -2.51 -6.44
C ALA A 102 17.92 -2.22 -7.56
N ALA A 103 18.20 -2.66 -8.79
CA ALA A 103 17.33 -2.45 -9.94
C ALA A 103 15.96 -3.14 -9.76
N PHE A 104 15.94 -4.40 -9.33
CA PHE A 104 14.68 -5.13 -9.10
C PHE A 104 13.81 -4.47 -8.01
N ALA A 105 14.42 -4.07 -6.89
CA ALA A 105 13.70 -3.37 -5.83
C ALA A 105 13.16 -2.01 -6.31
N ALA A 106 13.97 -1.24 -7.04
CA ALA A 106 13.56 0.06 -7.58
C ALA A 106 12.38 -0.06 -8.56
N GLU A 107 12.42 -1.06 -9.44
CA GLU A 107 11.32 -1.36 -10.36
C GLU A 107 10.04 -1.73 -9.59
N GLN A 108 10.13 -2.65 -8.62
CA GLN A 108 8.97 -3.04 -7.81
C GLN A 108 8.38 -1.86 -7.03
N PHE A 109 9.22 -0.98 -6.47
CA PHE A 109 8.76 0.24 -5.78
C PHE A 109 8.12 1.25 -6.73
N ALA A 110 8.61 1.36 -7.97
CA ALA A 110 7.98 2.20 -8.99
C ALA A 110 6.61 1.65 -9.38
N THR A 111 6.50 0.34 -9.63
CA THR A 111 5.23 -0.34 -9.93
C THR A 111 4.21 -0.16 -8.82
N PHE A 112 4.60 -0.38 -7.55
CA PHE A 112 3.73 -0.16 -6.40
C PHE A 112 3.20 1.28 -6.35
N ARG A 113 4.08 2.27 -6.53
CA ARG A 113 3.68 3.69 -6.51
C ARG A 113 2.77 4.07 -7.67
N ALA A 114 2.90 3.41 -8.82
CA ALA A 114 1.98 3.60 -9.95
C ALA A 114 0.61 2.95 -9.70
N LEU A 115 0.57 1.78 -9.07
CA LEU A 115 -0.67 1.08 -8.75
C LEU A 115 -1.43 1.70 -7.57
N LEU A 116 -0.74 2.30 -6.60
CA LEU A 116 -1.36 2.89 -5.41
C LEU A 116 -2.54 3.84 -5.73
N PRO A 117 -2.40 4.88 -6.59
CA PRO A 117 -3.52 5.76 -6.92
C PRO A 117 -4.62 5.05 -7.72
N ILE A 118 -4.29 4.03 -8.51
CA ILE A 118 -5.29 3.26 -9.27
C ILE A 118 -6.21 2.50 -8.32
N PHE A 119 -5.62 1.80 -7.34
CA PHE A 119 -6.37 1.07 -6.32
C PHE A 119 -7.15 2.01 -5.40
N GLU A 120 -6.59 3.15 -5.04
CA GLU A 120 -7.29 4.18 -4.27
C GLU A 120 -8.53 4.70 -5.03
N LEU A 121 -8.39 5.03 -6.31
CA LEU A 121 -9.52 5.47 -7.13
C LEU A 121 -10.57 4.37 -7.31
N ALA A 122 -10.14 3.13 -7.56
CA ALA A 122 -11.06 1.99 -7.66
C ALA A 122 -11.83 1.78 -6.35
N TRP A 123 -11.17 1.96 -5.20
CA TRP A 123 -11.81 1.94 -3.88
C TRP A 123 -12.84 3.06 -3.73
N TYR A 124 -12.51 4.30 -4.08
CA TYR A 124 -13.48 5.40 -4.01
C TYR A 124 -14.70 5.16 -4.93
N VAL A 125 -14.50 4.65 -6.15
CA VAL A 125 -15.60 4.29 -7.06
C VAL A 125 -16.46 3.20 -6.44
N ALA A 126 -15.86 2.16 -5.87
CA ALA A 126 -16.58 1.09 -5.19
C ALA A 126 -17.41 1.61 -4.00
N GLN A 127 -16.83 2.51 -3.18
CA GLN A 127 -17.52 3.13 -2.06
C GLN A 127 -18.66 4.04 -2.52
N ALA A 128 -18.44 4.83 -3.58
CA ALA A 128 -19.43 5.76 -4.13
C ALA A 128 -20.74 5.06 -4.53
N ARG A 129 -20.65 3.80 -4.99
CA ARG A 129 -21.83 2.97 -5.34
C ARG A 129 -22.71 2.62 -4.14
N THR A 130 -22.20 2.74 -2.92
CA THR A 130 -22.95 2.44 -1.68
C THR A 130 -23.52 3.70 -1.00
N LEU A 131 -23.15 4.89 -1.48
CA LEU A 131 -23.57 6.13 -0.87
C LEU A 131 -25.03 6.47 -1.22
N THR A 132 -25.73 6.99 -0.23
CA THR A 132 -27.05 7.61 -0.37
C THR A 132 -26.95 9.04 0.16
N ALA A 133 -27.77 9.95 -0.37
CA ALA A 133 -27.78 11.30 0.17
C ALA A 133 -28.44 11.32 1.56
N PRO A 134 -28.27 12.40 2.36
CA PRO A 134 -28.79 12.47 3.72
C PRO A 134 -30.32 12.29 3.84
N ASP A 135 -31.06 12.61 2.77
CA ASP A 135 -32.51 12.42 2.66
C ASP A 135 -32.90 10.99 2.22
N GLY A 136 -31.92 10.08 2.10
CA GLY A 136 -32.10 8.69 1.72
C GLY A 136 -32.17 8.45 0.20
N ARG A 137 -32.07 9.50 -0.64
CA ARG A 137 -32.11 9.31 -2.09
C ARG A 137 -30.85 8.60 -2.58
N ALA A 138 -31.02 7.63 -3.49
CA ALA A 138 -29.93 7.05 -4.25
C ALA A 138 -29.44 8.03 -5.34
N PRO A 139 -28.23 7.84 -5.88
CA PRO A 139 -27.81 8.45 -7.14
C PRO A 139 -28.86 8.20 -8.24
N ASP A 140 -29.01 9.14 -9.17
CA ASP A 140 -29.84 8.89 -10.34
C ASP A 140 -29.26 7.75 -11.20
N ALA A 141 -30.10 7.20 -12.09
CA ALA A 141 -29.73 6.04 -12.91
C ALA A 141 -28.52 6.30 -13.82
N GLY A 142 -28.30 7.55 -14.25
CA GLY A 142 -27.16 7.92 -15.08
C GLY A 142 -25.87 7.84 -14.30
N LEU A 143 -25.80 8.49 -13.13
CA LEU A 143 -24.64 8.44 -12.26
C LEU A 143 -24.35 7.01 -11.76
N ALA A 144 -25.39 6.24 -11.46
CA ALA A 144 -25.24 4.84 -11.06
C ALA A 144 -24.63 3.97 -12.18
N ALA A 145 -24.98 4.23 -13.44
CA ALA A 145 -24.42 3.52 -14.59
C ALA A 145 -22.95 3.88 -14.83
N GLU A 146 -22.58 5.17 -14.74
CA GLU A 146 -21.19 5.63 -14.84
C GLU A 146 -20.30 4.99 -13.77
N LEU A 147 -20.77 4.94 -12.52
CA LEU A 147 -20.04 4.30 -11.41
C LEU A 147 -19.91 2.78 -11.59
N ALA A 148 -20.89 2.12 -12.22
CA ALA A 148 -20.79 0.70 -12.54
C ALA A 148 -19.73 0.47 -13.63
N HIS A 149 -19.73 1.27 -14.68
CA HIS A 149 -18.77 1.16 -15.77
C HIS A 149 -17.33 1.42 -15.31
N ALA A 150 -17.10 2.42 -14.45
CA ALA A 150 -15.78 2.75 -13.92
C ALA A 150 -15.18 1.67 -13.01
N ALA A 151 -15.97 0.68 -12.57
CA ALA A 151 -15.54 -0.39 -11.67
C ALA A 151 -15.24 -1.73 -12.39
N ASP A 152 -15.54 -1.84 -13.69
CA ASP A 152 -15.40 -3.07 -14.50
C ASP A 152 -14.07 -3.12 -15.28
#